data_AF-A0A8H6RI38-F1
#
_entry.id   AF-A0A8H6RI38-F1
#
_cell.length_a   1.000
_cell.length_b   1.000
_cell.length_c   1.000
_cell.angle_alpha   90.00
_cell.angle_beta   90.00
_cell.angle_gamma   90.00
#
_symmetry.space_group_name_H-M   'P 1'
#
loop_
_entity.id
_entity.type
_entity.pdbx_description
1 polymer ?
#
loop_
_entity_poly.entity_id
_entity_poly.type
_entity_poly.pdbx_seq_one_letter_code
_entity_poly.pdbx_strand_id
1 'polypeptide(L)'
;MTSEHANQSGEAWVAQLDREKHLPLVSSLYGPGAVGCWLAIVGSVFVSWTLNRKLRKNDKISNDFLGALTLPIVAAGHLLHQLLRYPGPLATMFGTFDPTLTPKVAALEASLSVCQTFTAMALPLAAVPMYMRKPKRFFAVTLTGLFCFAMQISSTLLSPVPPLDETNLSRAPLVHGTAFTAVLTSAIALLVIAATCVWIQLAIMYRASRRLREQQANVAELATLEQRLQDAMSCDDPSSVASIQAEILSRKQKTQLTQEACLGQLTGLATLFLPCSLAASFFGTQGVTLLGRSHSLIWSLRFFIPESNTSITELDQMVALVGGMAALGFSCYEAYKSWLADGQ
;
A
#
# COMPACT_ATOMS: atom_id res chain seq x y z
N MET A 1 3.20 38.20 38.24
CA MET A 1 3.12 37.98 36.78
C MET A 1 4.49 37.82 36.10
N THR A 2 5.62 38.22 36.70
CA THR A 2 6.97 38.03 36.12
C THR A 2 7.65 36.70 36.48
N SER A 3 7.21 35.98 37.52
CA SER A 3 7.84 34.71 37.94
C SER A 3 7.35 33.46 37.17
N GLU A 4 6.11 33.44 36.67
CA GLU A 4 5.59 32.32 35.87
C GLU A 4 6.24 32.24 34.48
N HIS A 5 6.51 33.38 33.85
CA HIS A 5 7.22 33.41 32.57
C HIS A 5 8.68 32.96 32.67
N ALA A 6 9.35 33.26 33.79
CA ALA A 6 10.71 32.78 34.04
C ALA A 6 10.74 31.24 34.23
N ASN A 7 9.74 30.68 34.93
CA ASN A 7 9.66 29.24 35.16
C ASN A 7 9.34 28.46 33.88
N GLN A 8 8.42 28.97 33.04
CA GLN A 8 8.14 28.39 31.72
C GLN A 8 9.34 28.45 30.77
N SER A 9 10.15 29.53 30.84
CA SER A 9 11.36 29.63 30.03
C SER A 9 12.44 28.63 30.46
N GLY A 10 12.55 28.35 31.75
CA GLY A 10 13.49 27.35 32.30
C GLY A 10 13.09 25.92 31.94
N GLU A 11 11.81 25.57 32.08
CA GLU A 11 11.29 24.26 31.67
C GLU A 11 11.41 24.03 30.16
N ALA A 12 11.16 25.06 29.35
CA ALA A 12 11.37 24.99 27.91
C ALA A 12 12.85 24.81 27.55
N TRP A 13 13.77 25.47 28.26
CA TRP A 13 15.21 25.33 28.05
C TRP A 13 15.73 23.94 28.44
N VAL A 14 15.26 23.39 29.56
CA VAL A 14 15.61 22.03 30.00
C VAL A 14 15.03 20.98 29.03
N ALA A 15 13.78 21.14 28.61
CA ALA A 15 13.18 20.27 27.60
C ALA A 15 13.82 20.38 26.20
N GLN A 16 14.49 21.50 25.90
CA GLN A 16 15.26 21.69 24.67
C GLN A 16 16.65 21.03 24.78
N LEU A 17 17.32 21.18 25.91
CA LEU A 17 18.59 20.50 26.24
C LEU A 17 18.46 18.96 26.26
N ASP A 18 17.37 18.43 26.81
CA ASP A 18 17.14 16.99 26.80
C ASP A 18 16.85 16.49 25.38
N ARG A 19 16.10 17.24 24.56
CA ARG A 19 15.89 16.92 23.14
C ARG A 19 17.17 16.86 22.33
N GLU A 20 18.09 17.82 22.54
CA GLU A 20 19.38 17.84 21.83
C GLU A 20 20.26 16.62 22.15
N LYS A 21 20.14 16.06 23.37
CA LYS A 21 20.87 14.84 23.75
C LYS A 21 20.24 13.57 23.20
N HIS A 22 18.92 13.53 23.02
CA HIS A 22 18.19 12.34 22.57
C HIS A 22 18.18 12.14 21.05
N LEU A 23 18.33 13.20 20.25
CA LEU A 23 18.12 13.16 18.79
C LEU A 23 19.37 13.22 17.87
N PRO A 24 20.64 13.16 18.33
CA PRO A 24 21.78 13.46 17.45
C PRO A 24 22.03 12.41 16.35
N LEU A 25 21.51 11.18 16.52
CA LEU A 25 21.61 10.11 15.53
C LEU A 25 20.40 10.03 14.59
N VAL A 26 19.38 10.87 14.78
CA VAL A 26 18.24 10.93 13.86
C VAL A 26 18.68 11.62 12.58
N SER A 27 18.72 10.87 11.49
CA SER A 27 19.07 11.40 10.17
C SER A 27 18.12 12.52 9.76
N SER A 28 18.65 13.60 9.18
CA SER A 28 17.87 14.71 8.61
C SER A 28 16.92 14.25 7.50
N LEU A 29 17.14 13.05 6.94
CA LEU A 29 16.23 12.37 6.01
C LEU A 29 14.81 12.18 6.59
N TYR A 30 14.71 12.04 7.91
CA TYR A 30 13.42 11.90 8.62
C TYR A 30 12.94 13.21 9.24
N GLY A 31 13.61 14.31 8.90
CA GLY A 31 13.24 15.65 9.35
C GLY A 31 11.88 16.10 8.82
N PRO A 32 11.29 17.13 9.45
CA PRO A 32 9.94 17.60 9.13
C PRO A 32 9.80 18.08 7.68
N GLY A 33 10.85 18.69 7.12
CA GLY A 33 10.84 19.16 5.74
C GLY A 33 10.90 18.02 4.73
N ALA A 34 11.79 17.05 4.96
CA ALA A 34 11.92 15.86 4.11
C ALA A 34 10.65 14.98 4.15
N VAL A 35 10.10 14.74 5.33
CA VAL A 35 8.85 13.97 5.49
C VAL A 35 7.66 14.75 4.93
N GLY A 36 7.59 16.07 5.15
CA GLY A 36 6.57 16.92 4.54
C GLY A 36 6.61 16.92 3.02
N CYS A 37 7.81 16.99 2.44
CA CYS A 37 8.04 16.83 1.00
C CYS A 37 7.48 15.50 0.48
N TRP A 38 7.84 14.41 1.14
CA TRP A 38 7.36 13.08 0.79
C TRP A 38 5.83 12.95 0.88
N LEU A 39 5.20 13.49 1.94
CA LEU A 39 3.75 13.51 2.07
C LEU A 39 3.09 14.32 0.93
N ALA A 40 3.71 15.43 0.51
CA ALA A 40 3.22 16.20 -0.64
C ALA A 40 3.36 15.42 -1.96
N ILE A 41 4.44 14.63 -2.14
CA ILE A 41 4.61 13.72 -3.28
C ILE A 41 3.54 12.61 -3.25
N VAL A 42 3.26 12.03 -2.08
CA VAL A 42 2.16 11.06 -1.91
C VAL A 42 0.82 11.69 -2.29
N GLY A 43 0.56 12.93 -1.86
CA GLY A 43 -0.62 13.70 -2.26
C GLY A 43 -0.68 13.95 -3.76
N SER A 44 0.44 14.27 -4.40
CA SER A 44 0.57 14.47 -5.84
C SER A 44 0.18 13.20 -6.61
N VAL A 45 0.65 12.03 -6.16
CA VAL A 45 0.27 10.73 -6.73
C VAL A 45 -1.22 10.49 -6.58
N PHE A 46 -1.78 10.76 -5.40
CA PHE A 46 -3.20 10.58 -5.14
C PHE A 46 -4.06 11.46 -6.05
N VAL A 47 -3.73 12.75 -6.18
CA VAL A 47 -4.38 13.70 -7.10
C VAL A 47 -4.27 13.22 -8.55
N SER A 48 -3.08 12.79 -8.96
CA SER A 48 -2.83 12.32 -10.33
C SER A 48 -3.63 11.06 -10.68
N TRP A 49 -3.89 10.18 -9.72
CA TRP A 49 -4.65 8.96 -9.95
C TRP A 49 -6.16 9.16 -9.84
N THR A 50 -6.61 10.12 -9.03
CA THR A 50 -8.05 10.35 -8.78
C THR A 50 -8.63 11.43 -9.68
N LEU A 51 -7.96 12.59 -9.79
CA LEU A 51 -8.48 13.79 -10.43
C LEU A 51 -7.99 13.98 -11.87
N ASN A 52 -6.77 13.55 -12.20
CA ASN A 52 -6.23 13.69 -13.56
C ASN A 52 -6.72 12.56 -14.48
N ARG A 53 -7.65 12.90 -15.38
CA ARG A 53 -8.32 11.94 -16.26
C ARG A 53 -7.36 11.24 -17.23
N LYS A 54 -6.33 11.96 -17.71
CA LYS A 54 -5.34 11.42 -18.65
C LYS A 54 -4.40 10.43 -17.94
N LEU A 55 -3.86 10.82 -16.78
CA LEU A 55 -2.93 9.99 -16.02
C LEU A 55 -3.59 8.79 -15.34
N ARG A 56 -4.87 8.89 -14.98
CA ARG A 56 -5.67 7.78 -14.43
C ARG A 56 -5.82 6.61 -15.40
N LYS A 57 -5.92 6.87 -16.70
CA LYS A 57 -6.08 5.83 -17.74
C LYS A 57 -4.79 5.06 -18.00
N ASN A 58 -3.63 5.67 -17.76
CA ASN A 58 -2.34 5.07 -18.01
C ASN A 58 -1.90 4.21 -16.80
N ASP A 59 -1.31 3.03 -17.03
CA ASP A 59 -0.71 2.20 -15.95
C ASP A 59 0.83 2.30 -15.98
N LYS A 60 1.35 3.51 -16.20
CA LYS A 60 2.79 3.79 -16.09
C LYS A 60 3.14 4.15 -14.65
N ILE A 61 4.32 3.72 -14.23
CA ILE A 61 5.00 4.15 -13.00
C ILE A 61 5.57 5.52 -13.30
N SER A 62 5.04 6.56 -12.65
CA SER A 62 5.56 7.93 -12.75
C SER A 62 6.75 8.13 -11.83
N ASN A 63 7.56 9.15 -12.09
CA ASN A 63 8.66 9.52 -11.20
C ASN A 63 8.14 9.89 -9.80
N ASP A 64 7.03 10.64 -9.72
CA ASP A 64 6.40 10.98 -8.43
C ASP A 64 5.95 9.73 -7.67
N PHE A 65 5.42 8.73 -8.38
CA PHE A 65 5.04 7.46 -7.77
C PHE A 65 6.27 6.69 -7.25
N LEU A 66 7.37 6.69 -8.00
CA LEU A 66 8.62 6.13 -7.51
C LEU A 66 9.12 6.89 -6.27
N GLY A 67 9.04 8.22 -6.27
CA GLY A 67 9.40 9.07 -5.12
C GLY A 67 8.55 8.76 -3.89
N ALA A 68 7.23 8.59 -4.06
CA ALA A 68 6.30 8.22 -2.98
C ALA A 68 6.65 6.86 -2.34
N LEU A 69 7.17 5.90 -3.11
CA LEU A 69 7.58 4.59 -2.59
C LEU A 69 9.02 4.56 -2.07
N THR A 70 9.89 5.47 -2.53
CA THR A 70 11.33 5.41 -2.22
C THR A 70 11.60 5.63 -0.73
N LEU A 71 11.05 6.71 -0.14
CA LEU A 71 11.27 7.00 1.28
C LEU A 71 10.85 5.85 2.22
N PRO A 72 9.66 5.24 2.09
CA PRO A 72 9.28 4.12 2.96
C PRO A 72 10.12 2.86 2.73
N ILE A 73 10.56 2.57 1.50
CA ILE A 73 11.49 1.46 1.23
C ILE A 73 12.83 1.70 1.94
N VAL A 74 13.38 2.91 1.80
CA VAL A 74 14.63 3.30 2.46
C VAL A 74 14.48 3.27 3.97
N ALA A 75 13.36 3.76 4.52
CA ALA A 75 13.06 3.70 5.94
C ALA A 75 12.99 2.25 6.47
N ALA A 76 12.29 1.36 5.77
CA ALA A 76 12.21 -0.05 6.14
C ALA A 76 13.57 -0.74 6.09
N GLY A 77 14.37 -0.49 5.06
CA GLY A 77 15.74 -1.00 4.96
C GLY A 77 16.67 -0.44 6.05
N HIS A 78 16.54 0.84 6.37
CA HIS A 78 17.32 1.48 7.43
C HIS A 78 16.92 0.94 8.81
N LEU A 79 15.62 0.75 9.07
CA LEU A 79 15.11 0.11 10.27
C LEU A 79 15.66 -1.31 10.42
N LEU A 80 15.66 -2.11 9.35
CA LEU A 80 16.25 -3.45 9.36
C LEU A 80 17.74 -3.40 9.73
N HIS A 81 18.48 -2.48 9.11
CA HIS A 81 19.89 -2.29 9.39
C HIS A 81 20.15 -1.91 10.86
N GLN A 82 19.37 -0.97 11.39
CA GLN A 82 19.47 -0.51 12.77
C GLN A 82 19.14 -1.62 13.78
N LEU A 83 18.09 -2.41 13.51
CA LEU A 83 17.71 -3.56 14.35
C LEU A 83 18.81 -4.64 14.39
N LEU A 84 19.40 -4.96 13.24
CA LEU A 84 20.47 -5.98 13.14
C LEU A 84 21.78 -5.56 13.81
N ARG A 85 22.01 -4.26 13.96
CA ARG A 85 23.24 -3.70 14.57
C ARG A 85 23.00 -3.06 15.94
N TYR A 86 21.83 -3.27 16.52
CA TYR A 86 21.52 -2.74 17.84
C TYR A 86 22.41 -3.44 18.88
N PRO A 87 23.21 -2.69 19.67
CA PRO A 87 24.20 -3.29 20.58
C PRO A 87 23.61 -3.76 21.91
N GLY A 88 22.38 -3.36 22.24
CA GLY A 88 21.70 -3.70 23.49
C GLY A 88 20.76 -4.90 23.35
N PRO A 89 20.16 -5.36 24.46
CA PRO A 89 19.11 -6.37 24.43
C PRO A 89 17.89 -5.84 23.66
N LEU A 90 17.46 -6.54 22.62
CA LEU A 90 16.30 -6.15 21.81
C LEU A 90 15.00 -6.14 22.62
N ALA A 91 14.84 -7.08 23.56
CA ALA A 91 13.61 -7.20 24.36
C ALA A 91 13.26 -5.91 25.13
N THR A 92 14.27 -5.19 25.64
CA THR A 92 14.10 -3.97 26.44
C THR A 92 14.44 -2.70 25.68
N MET A 93 14.58 -2.77 24.34
CA MET A 93 15.02 -1.67 23.49
C MET A 93 14.17 -0.41 23.67
N PHE A 94 12.85 -0.51 23.70
CA PHE A 94 11.97 0.66 23.86
C PHE A 94 11.82 1.16 25.31
N GLY A 95 12.34 0.41 26.29
CA GLY A 95 12.31 0.76 27.71
C GLY A 95 13.66 1.21 28.28
N THR A 96 14.73 1.27 27.48
CA THR A 96 16.07 1.61 27.99
C THR A 96 16.29 3.12 28.09
N PHE A 97 16.62 3.58 29.30
CA PHE A 97 17.02 4.96 29.59
C PHE A 97 18.55 5.16 29.57
N ASP A 98 19.30 4.17 29.07
CA ASP A 98 20.76 4.28 28.95
C ASP A 98 21.13 5.39 27.94
N PRO A 99 21.84 6.46 28.37
CA PRO A 99 22.17 7.59 27.51
C PRO A 99 23.00 7.23 26.28
N THR A 100 23.67 6.08 26.27
CA THR A 100 24.44 5.59 25.11
C THR A 100 23.57 4.88 24.07
N LEU A 101 22.40 4.39 24.48
CA LEU A 101 21.46 3.64 23.65
C LEU A 101 20.27 4.51 23.20
N THR A 102 19.86 5.49 24.01
CA THR A 102 18.69 6.33 23.70
C THR A 102 18.76 7.01 22.33
N PRO A 103 19.90 7.57 21.88
CA PRO A 103 20.00 8.15 20.54
C PRO A 103 19.81 7.13 19.40
N LYS A 104 20.16 5.86 19.64
CA LYS A 104 19.96 4.77 18.67
C LYS A 104 18.49 4.35 18.62
N VAL A 105 17.82 4.35 19.77
CA VAL A 105 16.37 4.09 19.86
C VAL A 105 15.58 5.21 19.19
N ALA A 106 15.97 6.47 19.37
CA ALA A 106 15.35 7.60 18.65
C ALA A 106 15.51 7.48 17.12
N ALA A 107 16.69 7.07 16.64
CA ALA A 107 16.92 6.84 15.21
C ALA A 107 16.08 5.68 14.64
N LEU A 108 15.83 4.64 15.45
CA LEU A 108 14.92 3.53 15.14
C LEU A 108 13.46 3.98 15.11
N GLU A 109 13.06 4.81 16.08
CA GLU A 109 11.71 5.37 16.14
C GLU A 109 11.40 6.21 14.90
N ALA A 110 12.36 6.99 14.41
CA ALA A 110 12.18 7.81 13.23
C ALA A 110 11.93 6.99 11.96
N SER A 111 12.70 5.92 11.73
CA SER A 111 12.51 5.03 10.58
C SER A 111 11.21 4.22 10.71
N LEU A 112 10.89 3.75 11.92
CA LEU A 112 9.64 3.05 12.23
C LEU A 112 8.41 3.93 12.00
N SER A 113 8.46 5.22 12.36
CA SER A 113 7.36 6.16 12.17
C SER A 113 7.01 6.37 10.68
N VAL A 114 8.02 6.43 9.80
CA VAL A 114 7.78 6.47 8.34
C VAL A 114 7.13 5.18 7.84
N CYS A 115 7.60 4.02 8.30
CA CYS A 115 6.99 2.74 7.96
C CYS A 115 5.53 2.64 8.42
N GLN A 116 5.22 3.08 9.63
CA GLN A 116 3.86 3.13 10.17
C GLN A 116 2.97 4.07 9.36
N THR A 117 3.48 5.27 9.06
CA THR A 117 2.78 6.28 8.25
C THR A 117 2.45 5.74 6.86
N PHE A 118 3.43 5.15 6.18
CA PHE A 118 3.18 4.57 4.87
C PHE A 118 2.23 3.38 4.91
N THR A 119 2.32 2.52 5.93
CA THR A 119 1.39 1.38 6.10
C THR A 119 -0.05 1.86 6.25
N ALA A 120 -0.28 2.94 7.02
CA ALA A 120 -1.60 3.55 7.16
C ALA A 120 -2.12 4.12 5.82
N MET A 121 -1.23 4.74 5.03
CA MET A 121 -1.58 5.29 3.71
C MET A 121 -1.66 4.22 2.61
N ALA A 122 -1.02 3.06 2.76
CA ALA A 122 -0.94 2.03 1.73
C ALA A 122 -2.31 1.48 1.35
N LEU A 123 -3.25 1.38 2.29
CA LEU A 123 -4.63 0.94 2.04
C LEU A 123 -5.37 1.87 1.06
N PRO A 124 -5.53 3.18 1.33
CA PRO A 124 -6.17 4.09 0.37
C PRO A 124 -5.38 4.21 -0.94
N LEU A 125 -4.04 4.21 -0.89
CA LEU A 125 -3.20 4.21 -2.10
C LEU A 125 -3.35 2.94 -2.95
N ALA A 126 -3.61 1.78 -2.35
CA ALA A 126 -3.83 0.53 -3.07
C ALA A 126 -5.28 0.41 -3.58
N ALA A 127 -6.25 0.96 -2.87
CA ALA A 127 -7.66 0.94 -3.26
C ALA A 127 -7.92 1.64 -4.61
N VAL A 128 -7.27 2.79 -4.85
CA VAL A 128 -7.42 3.55 -6.11
C VAL A 128 -7.00 2.74 -7.35
N PRO A 129 -5.77 2.21 -7.46
CA PRO A 129 -5.37 1.40 -8.61
C PRO A 129 -6.10 0.07 -8.67
N MET A 130 -6.51 -0.52 -7.54
CA MET A 130 -7.37 -1.72 -7.54
C MET A 130 -8.70 -1.45 -8.24
N TYR A 131 -9.40 -0.38 -7.85
CA TYR A 131 -10.65 0.05 -8.47
C TYR A 131 -10.47 0.38 -9.96
N MET A 132 -9.37 1.07 -10.30
CA MET A 132 -9.06 1.45 -11.69
C MET A 132 -8.44 0.32 -12.53
N ARG A 133 -8.30 -0.89 -11.96
CA ARG A 133 -7.68 -2.07 -12.59
C ARG A 133 -6.27 -1.80 -13.14
N LYS A 134 -5.43 -1.18 -12.32
CA LYS A 134 -4.04 -0.81 -12.61
C LYS A 134 -3.06 -1.71 -11.83
N PRO A 135 -2.76 -2.92 -12.34
CA PRO A 135 -1.97 -3.93 -11.62
C PRO A 135 -0.62 -3.42 -11.14
N LYS A 136 0.10 -2.66 -11.98
CA LYS A 136 1.49 -2.30 -11.69
C LYS A 136 1.56 -1.38 -10.47
N ARG A 137 0.67 -0.39 -10.43
CA ARG A 137 0.52 0.54 -9.30
C ARG A 137 0.08 -0.18 -8.04
N PHE A 138 -0.95 -1.03 -8.16
CA PHE A 138 -1.46 -1.80 -7.04
C PHE A 138 -0.39 -2.72 -6.41
N PHE A 139 0.34 -3.46 -7.24
CA PHE A 139 1.39 -4.36 -6.77
C PHE A 139 2.54 -3.61 -6.10
N ALA A 140 2.99 -2.49 -6.69
CA ALA A 140 4.08 -1.70 -6.13
C ALA A 140 3.72 -1.07 -4.77
N VAL A 141 2.50 -0.55 -4.59
CA VAL A 141 2.02 -0.05 -3.29
C VAL A 141 1.92 -1.20 -2.29
N THR A 142 1.29 -2.31 -2.68
CA THR A 142 1.09 -3.47 -1.79
C THR A 142 2.43 -4.05 -1.33
N LEU A 143 3.39 -4.25 -2.23
CA LEU A 143 4.70 -4.78 -1.89
C LEU A 143 5.46 -3.88 -0.92
N THR A 144 5.45 -2.56 -1.18
CA THR A 144 6.09 -1.58 -0.30
C THR A 144 5.40 -1.53 1.07
N GLY A 145 4.07 -1.60 1.09
CA GLY A 145 3.26 -1.61 2.31
C GLY A 145 3.53 -2.85 3.14
N LEU A 146 3.59 -4.03 2.51
CA LEU A 146 3.95 -5.29 3.15
C LEU A 146 5.37 -5.25 3.72
N PHE A 147 6.33 -4.63 3.03
CA PHE A 147 7.69 -4.51 3.54
C PHE A 147 7.76 -3.61 4.79
N CYS A 148 7.11 -2.43 4.75
CA CYS A 148 7.03 -1.54 5.91
C CYS A 148 6.32 -2.20 7.09
N PHE A 149 5.23 -2.90 6.80
CA PHE A 149 4.45 -3.63 7.78
C PHE A 149 5.25 -4.78 8.40
N ALA A 150 5.98 -5.57 7.59
CA ALA A 150 6.84 -6.63 8.09
C ALA A 150 7.88 -6.07 9.07
N MET A 151 8.51 -4.94 8.74
CA MET A 151 9.46 -4.29 9.63
C MET A 151 8.83 -3.79 10.93
N GLN A 152 7.62 -3.24 10.87
CA GLN A 152 6.85 -2.87 12.06
C GLN A 152 6.60 -4.10 12.96
N ILE A 153 6.12 -5.20 12.39
CA ILE A 153 5.87 -6.44 13.14
C ILE A 153 7.16 -6.97 13.76
N SER A 154 8.24 -7.06 13.00
CA SER A 154 9.55 -7.50 13.50
C SER A 154 10.01 -6.63 14.68
N SER A 155 9.88 -5.30 14.60
CA SER A 155 10.26 -4.42 15.70
C SER A 155 9.43 -4.68 16.97
N THR A 156 8.11 -4.89 16.84
CA THR A 156 7.21 -5.14 17.98
C THR A 156 7.35 -6.53 18.59
N LEU A 157 7.70 -7.54 17.77
CA LEU A 157 7.96 -8.90 18.25
C LEU A 157 9.31 -8.99 18.99
N LEU A 158 10.31 -8.24 18.52
CA LEU A 158 11.63 -8.21 19.13
C LEU A 158 11.69 -7.37 20.41
N SER A 159 10.88 -6.30 20.50
CA SER A 159 10.76 -5.45 21.68
C SER A 159 9.29 -5.15 21.99
N PRO A 160 8.66 -5.88 22.91
CA PRO A 160 7.34 -5.53 23.42
C PRO A 160 7.40 -4.13 24.02
N VAL A 161 6.51 -3.25 23.58
CA VAL A 161 6.49 -1.86 24.05
C VAL A 161 5.91 -1.84 25.47
N PRO A 162 6.65 -1.34 26.49
CA PRO A 162 6.14 -1.18 27.84
C PRO A 162 4.92 -0.23 27.88
N PRO A 163 4.19 -0.16 29.00
CA PRO A 163 3.20 0.90 29.22
C PRO A 163 3.83 2.28 28.99
N LEU A 164 3.08 3.24 28.44
CA LEU A 164 3.57 4.58 28.03
C LEU A 164 4.46 5.27 29.08
N ASP A 165 4.14 5.09 30.36
CA ASP A 165 4.84 5.71 31.49
C ASP A 165 6.29 5.17 31.69
N GLU A 166 6.63 4.04 31.08
CA GLU A 166 7.93 3.38 31.18
C GLU A 166 8.69 3.32 29.85
N THR A 167 8.18 3.98 28.79
CA THR A 167 8.81 3.97 27.46
C THR A 167 9.69 5.19 27.22
N ASN A 168 10.78 4.99 26.47
CA ASN A 168 11.64 6.06 25.96
C ASN A 168 11.18 6.58 24.58
N LEU A 169 10.00 6.17 24.14
CA LEU A 169 9.48 6.57 22.84
C LEU A 169 8.88 7.97 22.96
N SER A 170 9.20 8.84 21.99
CA SER A 170 8.58 10.16 21.89
C SER A 170 7.07 10.06 21.60
N ARG A 171 6.62 8.90 21.07
CA ARG A 171 5.24 8.65 20.66
C ARG A 171 4.75 7.26 21.03
N ALA A 172 3.46 7.20 21.33
CA ALA A 172 2.74 5.94 21.33
C ALA A 172 2.82 5.32 19.93
N PRO A 173 3.33 4.09 19.76
CA PRO A 173 3.23 3.40 18.48
C PRO A 173 1.75 3.28 18.10
N LEU A 174 1.44 3.30 16.79
CA LEU A 174 0.07 3.18 16.25
C LEU A 174 -0.73 2.04 16.89
N VAL A 175 -0.03 1.04 17.41
CA VAL A 175 -0.64 -0.09 18.07
C VAL A 175 0.02 -0.34 19.42
N HIS A 176 -0.72 -0.02 20.48
CA HIS A 176 -0.33 -0.23 21.86
C HIS A 176 -0.84 -1.60 22.32
N GLY A 177 0.05 -2.44 22.86
CA GLY A 177 -0.25 -3.79 23.32
C GLY A 177 -0.07 -4.88 22.26
N THR A 178 0.93 -5.75 22.45
CA THR A 178 1.38 -6.79 21.50
C THR A 178 0.26 -7.69 20.95
N ALA A 179 -0.75 -7.99 21.76
CA ALA A 179 -1.89 -8.82 21.35
C ALA A 179 -2.87 -8.07 20.42
N PHE A 180 -3.22 -6.83 20.74
CA PHE A 180 -4.09 -6.01 19.89
C PHE A 180 -3.38 -5.66 18.58
N THR A 181 -2.07 -5.41 18.65
CA THR A 181 -1.21 -5.26 17.48
C THR A 181 -1.28 -6.47 16.59
N ALA A 182 -0.90 -7.65 17.09
CA ALA A 182 -0.91 -8.87 16.31
C ALA A 182 -2.28 -9.16 15.68
N VAL A 183 -3.38 -8.94 16.40
CA VAL A 183 -4.75 -9.19 15.90
C VAL A 183 -5.17 -8.18 14.83
N LEU A 184 -5.02 -6.87 15.07
CA LEU A 184 -5.39 -5.87 14.08
C LEU A 184 -4.52 -5.97 12.82
N THR A 185 -3.23 -6.22 13.02
CA THR A 185 -2.27 -6.35 11.92
C THR A 185 -2.50 -7.62 11.12
N SER A 186 -2.79 -8.76 11.77
CA SER A 186 -3.15 -10.00 11.07
C SER A 186 -4.48 -9.88 10.34
N ALA A 187 -5.46 -9.18 10.91
CA ALA A 187 -6.73 -8.90 10.24
C ALA A 187 -6.53 -8.04 8.98
N ILE A 188 -5.73 -6.96 9.05
CA ILE A 188 -5.42 -6.12 7.89
C ILE A 188 -4.65 -6.90 6.83
N ALA A 189 -3.64 -7.69 7.24
CA ALA A 189 -2.88 -8.54 6.32
C ALA A 189 -3.79 -9.57 5.62
N LEU A 190 -4.69 -10.22 6.37
CA LEU A 190 -5.68 -11.16 5.82
C LEU A 190 -6.66 -10.47 4.86
N LEU A 191 -7.09 -9.25 5.17
CA LEU A 191 -7.95 -8.47 4.28
C LEU A 191 -7.23 -8.07 2.99
N VAL A 192 -5.94 -7.70 3.06
CA VAL A 192 -5.11 -7.41 1.88
C VAL A 192 -4.90 -8.68 1.06
N ILE A 193 -4.61 -9.81 1.69
CA ILE A 193 -4.50 -11.12 1.01
C ILE A 193 -5.83 -11.50 0.36
N ALA A 194 -6.95 -11.37 1.06
CA ALA A 194 -8.27 -11.64 0.50
C ALA A 194 -8.55 -10.71 -0.69
N ALA A 195 -8.33 -9.41 -0.56
CA ALA A 195 -8.57 -8.43 -1.62
C ALA A 195 -7.67 -8.67 -2.85
N THR A 196 -6.39 -9.00 -2.65
CA THR A 196 -5.47 -9.39 -3.73
C THR A 196 -5.93 -10.67 -4.43
N CYS A 197 -6.34 -11.70 -3.68
CA CYS A 197 -6.91 -12.93 -4.22
C CYS A 197 -8.16 -12.63 -5.06
N VAL A 198 -9.12 -11.88 -4.52
CA VAL A 198 -10.35 -11.47 -5.24
C VAL A 198 -10.00 -10.69 -6.51
N TRP A 199 -9.02 -9.78 -6.45
CA TRP A 199 -8.61 -9.00 -7.60
C TRP A 199 -7.96 -9.86 -8.70
N ILE A 200 -7.05 -10.77 -8.33
CA ILE A 200 -6.43 -11.75 -9.24
C ILE A 200 -7.52 -12.60 -9.90
N GLN A 201 -8.49 -13.05 -9.09
CA GLN A 201 -9.60 -13.85 -9.55
C GLN A 201 -10.50 -13.10 -10.54
N LEU A 202 -10.86 -11.85 -10.25
CA LEU A 202 -11.61 -11.01 -11.19
C LEU A 202 -10.84 -10.77 -12.49
N ALA A 203 -9.52 -10.63 -12.42
CA ALA A 203 -8.66 -10.51 -13.61
C ALA A 203 -8.63 -11.80 -14.44
N ILE A 204 -8.57 -12.97 -13.79
CA ILE A 204 -8.66 -14.28 -14.45
C ILE A 204 -10.04 -14.46 -15.10
N MET A 205 -11.12 -14.22 -14.36
CA MET A 205 -12.48 -14.31 -14.87
C MET A 205 -12.70 -13.39 -16.06
N TYR A 206 -12.23 -12.14 -16.00
CA TYR A 206 -12.36 -11.21 -17.12
C TYR A 206 -11.64 -11.73 -18.38
N ARG A 207 -10.44 -12.32 -18.22
CA ARG A 207 -9.71 -12.95 -19.33
C ARG A 207 -10.45 -14.19 -19.86
N ALA A 208 -11.00 -15.02 -18.97
CA ALA A 208 -11.77 -16.19 -19.34
C ALA A 208 -13.05 -15.81 -20.09
N SER A 209 -13.81 -14.82 -19.61
CA SER A 209 -14.99 -14.30 -20.30
C SER A 209 -14.66 -13.72 -21.67
N ARG A 210 -13.52 -13.05 -21.82
CA ARG A 210 -13.06 -12.55 -23.13
C ARG A 210 -12.79 -13.72 -24.09
N ARG A 211 -12.09 -14.76 -23.62
CA ARG A 211 -11.87 -16.00 -24.39
C ARG A 211 -13.18 -16.68 -24.74
N LEU A 212 -14.15 -16.69 -23.83
CA LEU A 212 -15.47 -17.30 -24.08
C LEU A 212 -16.24 -16.56 -25.18
N ARG A 213 -16.17 -15.23 -25.23
CA ARG A 213 -16.75 -14.43 -26.33
C ARG A 213 -16.06 -14.72 -27.66
N GLU A 214 -14.73 -14.82 -27.66
CA GLU A 214 -13.97 -15.25 -28.84
C GLU A 214 -14.37 -16.68 -29.27
N GLN A 215 -14.68 -17.57 -28.32
CA GLN A 215 -15.19 -18.91 -28.63
C GLN A 215 -16.63 -18.90 -29.15
N GLN A 216 -17.52 -18.05 -28.64
CA GLN A 216 -18.86 -17.91 -29.21
C GLN A 216 -18.82 -17.47 -30.68
N ALA A 217 -17.87 -16.61 -31.05
CA ALA A 217 -17.63 -16.27 -32.45
C ALA A 217 -17.17 -17.49 -33.27
N ASN A 218 -16.26 -18.32 -32.71
CA ASN A 218 -15.82 -19.56 -33.36
C ASN A 218 -16.93 -20.62 -33.47
N VAL A 219 -17.87 -20.68 -32.52
CA VAL A 219 -19.03 -21.60 -32.57
C VAL A 219 -20.00 -21.17 -33.67
N ALA A 220 -20.22 -19.86 -33.86
CA ALA A 220 -20.99 -19.36 -34.99
C ALA A 220 -20.32 -19.72 -36.33
N GLU A 221 -18.99 -19.62 -36.41
CA GLU A 221 -18.23 -20.08 -37.58
C GLU A 221 -18.33 -21.60 -37.78
N LEU A 222 -18.33 -22.39 -36.70
CA LEU A 222 -18.50 -23.84 -36.75
C LEU A 222 -19.85 -24.23 -37.36
N ALA A 223 -20.93 -23.51 -37.01
CA ALA A 223 -22.24 -23.73 -37.62
C ALA A 223 -22.24 -23.47 -39.14
N THR A 224 -21.48 -22.46 -39.60
CA THR A 224 -21.31 -22.22 -41.04
C THR A 224 -20.50 -23.31 -41.75
N LEU A 225 -19.51 -23.90 -41.06
CA LEU A 225 -18.73 -25.03 -41.59
C LEU A 225 -19.57 -26.31 -41.68
N GLU A 226 -20.42 -26.58 -40.69
CA GLU A 226 -21.36 -27.71 -40.72
C GLU A 226 -22.36 -27.58 -41.88
N GLN A 227 -22.82 -26.36 -42.18
CA GLN A 227 -23.66 -26.10 -43.35
C GLN A 227 -22.90 -26.33 -44.67
N ARG A 228 -21.64 -25.86 -44.78
CA ARG A 228 -20.79 -26.14 -45.96
C ARG A 228 -20.51 -27.63 -46.16
N LEU A 229 -20.38 -28.39 -45.07
CA LEU A 229 -20.23 -29.84 -45.15
C LEU A 229 -21.48 -30.49 -45.75
N GLN A 230 -22.68 -30.07 -45.31
CA GLN A 230 -23.94 -30.56 -45.87
C GLN A 230 -24.07 -30.25 -47.37
N ASP A 231 -23.69 -29.04 -47.78
CA ASP A 231 -23.68 -28.65 -49.19
C ASP A 231 -22.67 -29.48 -50.00
N ALA A 232 -21.45 -29.68 -49.49
CA ALA A 232 -20.41 -30.49 -50.16
C ALA A 232 -20.81 -31.97 -50.30
N MET A 233 -21.48 -32.53 -49.29
CA MET A 233 -22.03 -33.89 -49.34
C MET A 233 -23.11 -34.03 -50.43
N SER A 234 -23.81 -32.96 -50.79
CA SER A 234 -24.80 -32.97 -51.88
C SER A 234 -24.16 -32.92 -53.28
N CYS A 235 -22.91 -32.45 -53.38
CA CYS A 235 -22.16 -32.33 -54.63
C CYS A 235 -21.25 -33.54 -54.93
N ASP A 236 -21.25 -34.58 -54.07
CA ASP A 236 -20.51 -35.84 -54.24
C ASP A 236 -18.99 -35.68 -54.48
N ASP A 237 -18.36 -34.68 -53.83
CA ASP A 237 -16.90 -34.48 -53.83
C ASP A 237 -16.28 -35.02 -52.52
N PRO A 238 -15.78 -36.27 -52.49
CA PRO A 238 -15.29 -36.92 -51.28
C PRO A 238 -14.01 -36.28 -50.71
N SER A 239 -13.23 -35.57 -51.54
CA SER A 239 -11.99 -34.92 -51.11
C SER A 239 -12.27 -33.70 -50.23
N SER A 240 -13.29 -32.93 -50.60
CA SER A 240 -13.75 -31.76 -49.84
C SER A 240 -14.36 -32.15 -48.49
N VAL A 241 -15.19 -33.20 -48.46
CA VAL A 241 -15.88 -33.70 -47.26
C VAL A 241 -14.87 -34.11 -46.18
N ALA A 242 -13.84 -34.88 -46.54
CA ALA A 242 -12.82 -35.34 -45.59
C ALA A 242 -12.05 -34.17 -44.95
N SER A 243 -11.72 -33.14 -45.74
CA SER A 243 -11.00 -31.96 -45.26
C SER A 243 -11.81 -31.12 -44.27
N ILE A 244 -13.10 -30.89 -44.57
CA ILE A 244 -14.02 -30.11 -43.72
C ILE A 244 -14.30 -30.87 -42.42
N GLN A 245 -14.47 -32.19 -42.50
CA GLN A 245 -14.74 -33.03 -41.33
C GLN A 245 -13.55 -33.07 -40.35
N ALA A 246 -12.32 -33.13 -40.85
CA ALA A 246 -11.11 -33.05 -40.03
C ALA A 246 -10.99 -31.68 -39.32
N GLU A 247 -11.33 -30.59 -39.99
CA GLU A 247 -11.33 -29.25 -39.40
C GLU A 247 -12.40 -29.10 -38.30
N ILE A 248 -13.60 -29.62 -38.51
CA ILE A 248 -14.68 -29.63 -37.50
C ILE A 248 -14.24 -30.40 -36.23
N LEU A 249 -13.61 -31.56 -36.40
CA LEU A 249 -13.14 -32.39 -35.27
C LEU A 249 -12.04 -31.67 -34.47
N SER A 250 -11.07 -31.08 -35.15
CA SER A 250 -10.01 -30.26 -34.56
C SER A 250 -10.58 -29.09 -33.75
N ARG A 251 -11.54 -28.35 -34.33
CA ARG A 251 -12.19 -27.21 -33.65
C ARG A 251 -13.03 -27.68 -32.45
N LYS A 252 -13.81 -28.77 -32.56
CA LYS A 252 -14.59 -29.33 -31.43
C LYS A 252 -13.70 -29.75 -30.26
N GLN A 253 -12.59 -30.44 -30.53
CA GLN A 253 -11.64 -30.87 -29.50
C GLN A 253 -10.99 -29.68 -28.76
N LYS A 254 -10.61 -28.63 -29.50
CA LYS A 254 -10.06 -27.39 -28.91
C LYS A 254 -11.08 -26.67 -28.02
N THR A 255 -12.36 -26.72 -28.39
CA THR A 255 -13.45 -26.09 -27.63
C THR A 255 -13.68 -26.82 -26.30
N GLN A 256 -13.72 -28.16 -26.31
CA GLN A 256 -13.88 -28.99 -25.09
C GLN A 256 -12.76 -28.78 -24.07
N LEU A 257 -11.49 -28.87 -24.50
CA LEU A 257 -10.33 -28.64 -23.62
C LEU A 257 -10.34 -27.27 -22.95
N THR A 258 -10.83 -26.25 -23.67
CA THR A 258 -10.92 -24.89 -23.15
C THR A 258 -12.08 -24.73 -22.17
N GLN A 259 -13.19 -25.42 -22.40
CA GLN A 259 -14.36 -25.43 -21.51
C GLN A 259 -14.05 -26.08 -20.16
N GLU A 260 -13.35 -27.21 -20.16
CA GLU A 260 -12.90 -27.88 -18.93
C GLU A 260 -11.95 -27.00 -18.10
N ALA A 261 -11.02 -26.30 -18.76
CA ALA A 261 -10.13 -25.34 -18.11
C ALA A 261 -10.89 -24.16 -17.48
N CYS A 262 -11.99 -23.71 -18.10
CA CYS A 262 -12.84 -22.65 -17.56
C CYS A 262 -13.67 -23.12 -16.36
N LEU A 263 -14.20 -24.35 -16.42
CA LEU A 263 -14.97 -24.94 -15.33
C LEU A 263 -14.09 -25.18 -14.08
N GLY A 264 -12.86 -25.66 -14.28
CA GLY A 264 -11.89 -25.83 -13.19
C GLY A 264 -11.51 -24.52 -12.50
N GLN A 265 -11.44 -23.42 -13.26
CA GLN A 265 -11.20 -22.08 -12.71
C GLN A 265 -12.39 -21.56 -11.87
N LEU A 266 -13.63 -21.87 -12.27
CA LEU A 266 -14.85 -21.56 -11.51
C LEU A 266 -14.97 -22.36 -10.20
N THR A 267 -14.53 -23.61 -10.19
CA THR A 267 -14.55 -24.43 -8.97
C THR A 267 -13.49 -23.97 -7.96
N GLY A 268 -12.31 -23.54 -8.42
CA GLY A 268 -11.27 -22.94 -7.57
C GLY A 268 -11.68 -21.60 -6.94
N LEU A 269 -12.62 -20.88 -7.56
CA LEU A 269 -13.19 -19.64 -7.03
C LEU A 269 -14.06 -19.88 -5.79
N ALA A 270 -14.85 -20.95 -5.79
CA ALA A 270 -15.76 -21.26 -4.68
C ALA A 270 -15.03 -21.68 -3.40
N THR A 271 -13.89 -22.37 -3.53
CA THR A 271 -13.11 -22.87 -2.39
C THR A 271 -12.31 -21.76 -1.67
N LEU A 272 -11.92 -20.68 -2.37
CA LEU A 272 -11.19 -19.55 -1.78
C LEU A 272 -12.09 -18.56 -1.02
N PHE A 273 -13.38 -18.48 -1.35
CA PHE A 273 -14.30 -17.48 -0.76
C PHE A 273 -14.92 -17.92 0.57
N LEU A 274 -15.01 -19.22 0.84
CA LEU A 274 -15.61 -19.73 2.08
C LEU A 274 -14.87 -19.29 3.37
N PRO A 275 -13.51 -19.37 3.44
CA PRO A 275 -12.79 -19.01 4.66
C PRO A 275 -12.74 -17.50 4.91
N CYS A 276 -12.59 -16.69 3.85
CA CYS A 276 -12.44 -15.23 3.97
C CYS A 276 -13.73 -14.55 4.46
N SER A 277 -14.89 -15.11 4.08
CA SER A 277 -16.21 -14.58 4.47
C SER A 277 -16.51 -14.83 5.96
N LEU A 278 -16.03 -15.95 6.52
CA LEU A 278 -16.13 -16.29 7.93
C LEU A 278 -15.21 -15.44 8.81
N ALA A 279 -14.01 -15.09 8.32
CA ALA A 279 -13.11 -14.20 9.05
C ALA A 279 -13.67 -12.77 9.14
N ALA A 280 -14.22 -12.23 8.05
CA ALA A 280 -14.74 -10.86 8.02
C ALA A 280 -15.94 -10.62 8.96
N SER A 281 -16.81 -11.62 9.15
CA SER A 281 -17.99 -11.52 10.02
C SER A 281 -17.65 -11.55 11.52
N PHE A 282 -16.58 -12.25 11.92
CA PHE A 282 -16.12 -12.30 13.31
C PHE A 282 -15.52 -10.97 13.81
N PHE A 283 -14.89 -10.18 12.93
CA PHE A 283 -14.20 -8.95 13.34
C PHE A 283 -15.03 -7.67 13.20
N GLY A 284 -16.08 -7.68 12.37
CA GLY A 284 -16.98 -6.53 12.19
C GLY A 284 -17.78 -6.15 13.45
N THR A 285 -17.98 -7.08 14.38
CA THR A 285 -18.78 -6.86 15.59
C THR A 285 -17.99 -6.32 16.78
N GLN A 286 -16.65 -6.43 16.78
CA GLN A 286 -15.80 -5.92 17.88
C GLN A 286 -15.09 -4.59 17.58
N GLY A 287 -14.91 -4.21 16.30
CA GLY A 287 -14.20 -2.98 15.93
C GLY A 287 -15.02 -1.68 16.07
N VAL A 288 -16.35 -1.77 16.04
CA VAL A 288 -17.24 -0.59 16.02
C VAL A 288 -17.43 0.04 17.40
N THR A 289 -17.13 -0.67 18.49
CA THR A 289 -17.36 -0.20 19.87
C THR A 289 -16.24 0.66 20.46
N LEU A 290 -15.06 0.75 19.83
CA LEU A 290 -13.87 1.40 20.44
C LEU A 290 -13.36 2.68 19.74
N LEU A 291 -13.81 2.99 18.52
CA LEU A 291 -13.37 4.20 17.77
C LEU A 291 -14.01 5.52 18.25
N GLY A 292 -14.77 5.49 19.34
CA GLY A 292 -15.54 6.61 19.87
C GLY A 292 -14.78 7.60 20.77
N ARG A 293 -13.51 7.96 20.49
CA ARG A 293 -12.84 9.04 21.23
C ARG A 293 -11.99 9.95 20.35
N SER A 294 -12.60 11.09 20.01
CA SER A 294 -12.05 12.21 19.24
C SER A 294 -10.85 12.86 19.92
N HIS A 295 -9.74 13.05 19.20
CA HIS A 295 -8.61 13.91 19.60
C HIS A 295 -8.19 14.88 18.47
N SER A 296 -7.69 16.06 18.86
CA SER A 296 -7.45 17.25 18.03
C SER A 296 -6.50 17.06 16.82
N LEU A 297 -6.69 17.85 15.75
CA LEU A 297 -5.88 17.91 14.52
C LEU A 297 -4.35 18.03 14.74
N ILE A 298 -3.91 18.70 15.82
CA ILE A 298 -2.48 18.90 16.15
C ILE A 298 -1.81 17.58 16.58
N TRP A 299 -2.53 16.71 17.29
CA TRP A 299 -2.07 15.36 17.61
C TRP A 299 -1.99 14.48 16.36
N SER A 300 -2.88 14.70 15.39
CA SER A 300 -2.90 13.95 14.13
C SER A 300 -1.69 14.27 13.24
N LEU A 301 -1.11 15.47 13.32
CA LEU A 301 0.09 15.84 12.55
C LEU A 301 1.38 15.31 13.19
N ARG A 302 1.44 15.30 14.53
CA ARG A 302 2.49 14.60 15.28
C ARG A 302 2.47 13.09 15.05
N PHE A 303 1.40 12.53 14.49
CA PHE A 303 1.38 11.12 14.14
C PHE A 303 2.36 10.80 12.98
N PHE A 304 2.51 11.71 12.02
CA PHE A 304 3.13 11.40 10.72
C PHE A 304 4.58 11.88 10.55
N ILE A 305 5.03 12.85 11.34
CA ILE A 305 6.34 13.50 11.17
C ILE A 305 7.23 13.13 12.34
N PRO A 306 8.26 12.26 12.23
CA PRO A 306 9.14 11.87 13.33
C PRO A 306 9.68 13.04 14.15
N GLU A 307 9.99 12.82 15.44
CA GLU A 307 10.80 13.81 16.16
C GLU A 307 12.25 13.74 15.66
N SER A 308 12.79 14.89 15.29
CA SER A 308 14.16 15.04 14.78
C SER A 308 14.78 16.28 15.39
N ASN A 309 16.11 16.30 15.47
CA ASN A 309 16.84 17.50 15.91
C ASN A 309 16.82 18.62 14.85
N THR A 310 16.38 18.31 13.64
CA THR A 310 16.33 19.27 12.53
C THR A 310 15.05 20.10 12.58
N SER A 311 15.20 21.41 12.40
CA SER A 311 14.08 22.35 12.29
C SER A 311 13.60 22.49 10.84
N ILE A 312 12.30 22.77 10.66
CA ILE A 312 11.73 23.12 9.34
C ILE A 312 12.33 24.41 8.76
N THR A 313 12.94 25.24 9.62
CA THR A 313 13.62 26.48 9.24
C THR A 313 15.03 26.26 8.70
N GLU A 314 15.57 25.04 8.80
CA GLU A 314 16.85 24.70 8.16
C GLU A 314 16.69 24.70 6.64
N LEU A 315 17.74 25.14 5.95
CA LEU A 315 17.67 25.39 4.51
C LEU A 315 17.34 24.12 3.71
N ASP A 316 17.96 22.99 4.05
CA ASP A 316 17.71 21.69 3.40
C ASP A 316 16.27 21.21 3.62
N GLN A 317 15.74 21.35 4.83
CA GLN A 317 14.36 20.98 5.17
C GLN A 317 13.33 21.88 4.46
N MET A 318 13.58 23.19 4.45
CA MET A 318 12.72 24.15 3.76
C MET A 318 12.72 23.91 2.24
N VAL A 319 13.89 23.70 1.64
CA VAL A 319 14.02 23.42 0.20
C VAL A 319 13.32 22.10 -0.16
N ALA A 320 13.50 21.05 0.65
CA ALA A 320 12.80 19.79 0.46
C ALA A 320 11.28 20.01 0.46
N LEU A 321 10.75 20.69 1.47
CA LEU A 321 9.31 20.95 1.60
C LEU A 321 8.76 21.73 0.40
N VAL A 322 9.43 22.82 0.00
CA VAL A 322 9.04 23.63 -1.16
C VAL A 322 9.02 22.78 -2.44
N GLY A 323 10.01 21.89 -2.61
CA GLY A 323 10.04 20.95 -3.74
C GLY A 323 8.82 20.03 -3.78
N GLY A 324 8.44 19.45 -2.63
CA GLY A 324 7.25 18.61 -2.55
C GLY A 324 5.95 19.36 -2.81
N MET A 325 5.83 20.58 -2.26
CA MET A 325 4.66 21.44 -2.49
C MET A 325 4.54 21.87 -3.95
N ALA A 326 5.65 22.15 -4.63
CA ALA A 326 5.67 22.44 -6.06
C ALA A 326 5.19 21.24 -6.89
N ALA A 327 5.63 20.02 -6.56
CA ALA A 327 5.16 18.80 -7.22
C ALA A 327 3.64 18.60 -7.06
N LEU A 328 3.13 18.79 -5.83
CA LEU A 328 1.69 18.73 -5.57
C LEU A 328 0.91 19.80 -6.34
N GLY A 329 1.39 21.05 -6.32
CA GLY A 329 0.80 22.16 -7.08
C GLY A 329 0.74 21.87 -8.58
N PHE A 330 1.81 21.32 -9.15
CA PHE A 330 1.85 20.93 -10.55
C PHE A 330 0.87 19.81 -10.87
N SER A 331 0.76 18.77 -10.03
CA SER A 331 -0.24 17.71 -10.21
C SER A 331 -1.67 18.23 -10.14
N CYS A 332 -1.97 19.17 -9.25
CA CYS A 332 -3.27 19.85 -9.19
C CYS A 332 -3.55 20.65 -10.45
N TYR A 333 -2.56 21.40 -10.95
CA TYR A 333 -2.67 22.16 -12.19
C TYR A 333 -2.90 21.26 -13.41
N GLU A 334 -2.14 20.16 -13.55
CA GLU A 334 -2.35 19.20 -14.62
C GLU A 334 -3.72 18.52 -14.54
N ALA A 335 -4.17 18.19 -13.33
CA ALA A 335 -5.52 17.68 -13.13
C ALA A 335 -6.54 18.70 -13.64
N TYR A 336 -6.48 19.96 -13.20
CA TYR A 336 -7.37 21.02 -13.65
C TYR A 336 -7.37 21.19 -15.19
N LYS A 337 -6.18 21.27 -15.80
CA LYS A 337 -6.03 21.37 -17.27
C LYS A 337 -6.63 20.17 -17.99
N SER A 338 -6.53 18.97 -17.41
CA SER A 338 -7.13 17.76 -18.00
C SER A 338 -8.65 17.81 -18.07
N TRP A 339 -9.31 18.53 -17.16
CA TRP A 339 -10.76 18.72 -17.18
C TRP A 339 -11.20 19.75 -18.22
N LEU A 340 -10.47 20.85 -18.36
CA LEU A 340 -10.77 21.88 -19.37
C LEU A 340 -10.68 21.35 -20.79
N ALA A 341 -9.70 20.50 -21.09
CA ALA A 341 -9.48 19.95 -22.42
C ALA A 341 -10.57 18.96 -22.88
N ASP A 342 -11.40 18.42 -21.98
CA ASP A 342 -12.50 17.50 -22.31
C ASP A 342 -13.84 18.23 -22.50
N GLY A 343 -13.90 19.54 -22.19
CA GLY A 343 -15.09 20.38 -22.38
C GLY A 343 -15.16 21.10 -23.71
N GLN A 344 -14.15 20.92 -24.57
CA GLN A 344 -14.08 21.37 -25.96
C GLN A 344 -14.23 20.17 -26.90
#